data_AF-A0A8T9AM35-F1
#
_entry.id   AF-A0A8T9AM35-F1
#
_cell.length_a   1.000
_cell.length_b   1.000
_cell.length_c   1.000
_cell.angle_alpha   90.00
_cell.angle_beta   90.00
_cell.angle_gamma   90.00
#
_symmetry.space_group_name_H-M   'P 1'
#
loop_
_entity.id
_entity.type
_entity.pdbx_description
1 polymer ?
#
loop_
_entity_poly.entity_id
_entity_poly.type
_entity_poly.pdbx_seq_one_letter_code
_entity_poly.pdbx_strand_id
1 'polypeptide(L)' 'NIDRALWSADRLWAGQVYVNGWYVGGVETPFGGVKQSGYGREKGQEALDGYVQTRNIGIRISQPLSGSGNSVRNSST' A
#
# COMPACT_ATOMS: atom_id res chain seq x y z
N ASN A 1 -33.98 4.26 -14.09
CA ASN A 1 -33.38 3.02 -14.63
C ASN A 1 -31.94 2.93 -14.12
N ILE A 2 -31.78 2.72 -12.81
CA ILE A 2 -30.47 2.77 -12.13
C ILE A 2 -29.73 1.43 -12.25
N ASP A 3 -30.48 0.32 -12.22
CA ASP A 3 -29.91 -1.02 -12.27
C ASP A 3 -29.16 -1.28 -13.58
N ARG A 4 -29.67 -0.76 -14.71
CA ARG A 4 -28.95 -0.82 -15.98
C ARG A 4 -27.68 0.02 -15.99
N ALA A 5 -27.71 1.20 -15.37
CA ALA A 5 -26.53 2.04 -15.31
C ALA A 5 -25.40 1.37 -14.53
N LEU A 6 -25.74 0.78 -13.38
CA LEU A 6 -24.80 0.00 -12.55
C LEU A 6 -24.32 -1.26 -13.26
N TRP A 7 -25.24 -2.02 -13.86
CA TRP A 7 -24.91 -3.25 -14.59
C TRP A 7 -23.95 -2.99 -15.76
N SER A 8 -24.15 -1.90 -16.49
CA SER A 8 -23.26 -1.49 -17.59
C SER A 8 -21.92 -1.01 -17.07
N ALA A 9 -21.90 -0.17 -16.02
CA ALA A 9 -20.66 0.39 -15.46
C ALA A 9 -19.71 -0.71 -14.95
N ASP A 10 -20.25 -1.74 -14.28
CA ASP A 10 -19.49 -2.88 -13.75
C ASP A 10 -18.78 -3.71 -14.84
N ARG A 11 -19.36 -3.73 -16.05
CA ARG A 11 -18.83 -4.53 -17.18
C ARG A 11 -17.82 -3.78 -18.04
N LEU A 12 -17.69 -2.48 -17.87
CA LEU A 12 -16.75 -1.67 -18.65
C LEU A 12 -15.35 -1.79 -18.05
N TRP A 13 -14.40 -2.22 -18.87
CA TRP A 13 -12.98 -2.11 -18.55
C TRP A 13 -12.50 -0.68 -18.76
N ALA A 14 -12.89 0.20 -17.86
CA ALA A 14 -12.57 1.61 -17.89
C ALA A 14 -12.01 2.06 -16.54
N GLY A 15 -11.14 3.06 -16.60
CA GLY A 15 -10.55 3.70 -15.43
C GLY A 15 -11.53 4.53 -14.60
N GLN A 16 -12.47 5.15 -15.30
CA GLN A 16 -13.58 5.96 -14.77
C GLN A 16 -14.79 5.74 -15.66
N VAL A 17 -15.97 5.66 -15.06
CA VAL A 17 -17.25 5.60 -15.78
C VAL A 17 -18.14 6.71 -15.20
N TYR A 18 -18.68 7.56 -16.07
CA TYR A 18 -19.61 8.59 -15.67
C TYR A 18 -21.00 8.33 -16.27
N VAL A 19 -22.03 8.39 -15.45
CA VAL A 19 -23.42 8.21 -15.87
C VAL A 19 -24.17 9.52 -15.66
N ASN A 20 -24.73 10.07 -16.74
CA ASN A 20 -25.54 11.30 -16.73
C ASN A 20 -24.86 12.55 -16.14
N GLY A 21 -23.52 12.61 -16.17
CA GLY A 21 -22.76 13.79 -15.81
C GLY A 21 -21.32 13.64 -16.30
N TRP A 22 -20.65 14.74 -16.62
CA TRP A 22 -19.21 14.73 -16.96
C TRP A 22 -18.42 15.13 -15.72
N TYR A 23 -17.33 14.42 -15.43
CA TYR A 23 -16.46 14.72 -14.29
C TYR A 23 -17.18 14.68 -12.93
N VAL A 24 -18.09 13.71 -12.76
CA VAL A 24 -18.73 13.43 -11.47
C VAL A 24 -17.70 12.74 -10.57
N GLY A 25 -16.83 13.54 -9.95
CA GLY A 25 -15.72 13.11 -9.09
C GLY A 25 -14.81 14.29 -8.72
N GLY A 26 -14.17 14.23 -7.56
CA GLY A 26 -13.26 15.24 -7.03
C GLY A 26 -11.79 14.79 -6.99
N VAL A 27 -10.95 15.48 -6.22
CA VAL A 27 -9.53 15.09 -6.05
C VAL A 27 -9.39 13.78 -5.26
N GLU A 28 -10.44 13.44 -4.51
CA GLU A 28 -10.58 12.24 -3.68
C GLU A 28 -10.91 10.98 -4.49
N THR A 29 -11.44 11.11 -5.70
CA THR A 29 -11.75 9.95 -6.55
C THR A 29 -10.49 9.49 -7.30
N PRO A 30 -10.15 8.19 -7.25
CA PRO A 30 -9.00 7.66 -7.95
C PRO A 30 -9.17 7.80 -9.47
N PHE A 31 -8.12 8.27 -10.12
CA PHE A 31 -7.96 8.43 -11.55
C PHE A 31 -6.92 7.41 -12.04
N GLY A 32 -7.18 6.67 -13.10
CA GLY A 32 -6.18 5.75 -13.63
C GLY A 32 -6.75 4.91 -14.74
N GLY A 33 -5.91 4.54 -15.71
CA GLY A 33 -6.33 3.80 -16.90
C GLY A 33 -6.47 2.29 -16.67
N VAL A 34 -7.12 1.60 -17.61
CA VAL A 34 -7.16 0.13 -17.69
C VAL A 34 -6.47 -0.31 -18.99
N LYS A 35 -5.63 -1.35 -18.94
CA LYS A 35 -4.83 -1.87 -20.08
C LYS A 35 -3.81 -0.84 -20.58
N GLN A 36 -3.86 -0.49 -21.88
CA GLN A 36 -2.85 0.33 -22.54
C GLN A 36 -2.95 1.82 -22.21
N SER A 37 -4.00 2.25 -21.51
CA SER A 37 -4.17 3.67 -21.15
C SER A 37 -3.28 4.14 -19.99
N GLY A 38 -2.55 3.24 -19.32
CA GLY A 38 -1.61 3.61 -18.25
C GLY A 38 -1.40 2.52 -17.20
N TYR A 39 -0.43 2.75 -16.30
CA TYR A 39 -0.10 1.88 -15.18
C TYR A 39 -0.28 2.64 -13.86
N GLY A 40 -0.94 2.01 -12.89
CA GLY A 40 -1.18 2.61 -11.57
C GLY A 40 -2.46 3.45 -11.48
N ARG A 41 -2.66 4.07 -10.32
CA ARG A 41 -3.73 5.03 -10.03
C ARG A 41 -3.13 6.31 -9.45
N GLU A 42 -3.65 7.43 -9.90
CA GLU A 42 -3.36 8.81 -9.50
C GLU A 42 -4.61 9.36 -8.78
N LYS A 43 -4.47 10.36 -7.90
CA LYS A 43 -5.56 10.86 -7.03
C LYS A 43 -6.16 9.81 -6.07
N GLY A 44 -6.99 10.27 -5.12
CA GLY A 44 -7.55 9.42 -4.08
C GLY A 44 -6.49 8.79 -3.16
N GLN A 45 -6.94 7.88 -2.28
CA GLN A 45 -6.06 7.19 -1.35
C GLN A 45 -5.10 6.24 -2.09
N GLU A 46 -5.56 5.68 -3.21
CA GLU A 46 -4.83 4.74 -4.05
C GLU A 46 -3.57 5.34 -4.65
N ALA A 47 -3.52 6.66 -4.89
CA ALA A 47 -2.29 7.31 -5.33
C ALA A 47 -1.28 7.45 -4.20
N LEU A 48 -1.72 7.69 -2.97
CA LEU A 48 -0.81 7.80 -1.82
C LEU A 48 -0.01 6.51 -1.61
N ASP A 49 -0.65 5.35 -1.81
CA ASP A 49 0.03 4.05 -1.76
C ASP A 49 1.13 3.91 -2.82
N GLY A 50 1.00 4.59 -3.97
CA GLY A 50 2.03 4.65 -5.01
C GLY A 50 3.21 5.57 -4.68
N TYR A 51 3.00 6.60 -3.84
CA TYR A 51 4.04 7.55 -3.42
C TYR A 51 4.72 7.17 -2.10
N VAL A 52 4.13 6.27 -1.31
CA VAL A 52 4.67 5.83 -0.02
C VAL A 52 5.45 4.53 -0.21
N GLN A 53 6.64 4.45 0.40
CA GLN A 53 7.46 3.25 0.40
C GLN A 53 7.40 2.58 1.78
N THR A 54 6.72 1.44 1.89
CA THR A 54 6.67 0.67 3.13
C THR A 54 8.06 0.15 3.49
N ARG A 55 8.55 0.48 4.68
CA ARG A 55 9.81 -0.02 5.23
C ARG A 55 9.58 -0.64 6.60
N ASN A 56 10.15 -1.83 6.81
CA ASN A 56 10.16 -2.51 8.12
C ASN A 56 11.51 -2.27 8.80
N ILE A 57 11.50 -1.78 10.04
CA ILE A 57 12.70 -1.57 10.85
C ILE A 57 12.54 -2.36 12.16
N GLY A 58 13.34 -3.42 12.31
CA GLY A 58 13.41 -4.20 13.54
C GLY A 58 14.56 -3.73 14.42
N ILE A 59 14.25 -3.25 15.63
CA ILE A 59 15.26 -2.84 16.61
C ILE A 59 15.26 -3.85 17.75
N ARG A 60 16.39 -4.51 17.97
CA ARG A 60 16.61 -5.37 19.13
C ARG A 60 17.04 -4.52 20.32
N ILE A 61 16.13 -4.30 21.27
CA ILE A 61 16.34 -3.41 22.42
C ILE A 61 17.20 -4.01 23.55
N SER A 62 17.66 -5.25 23.42
CA SER A 62 18.70 -5.85 24.27
C SER A 62 19.16 -7.19 23.72
N GLN A 63 20.48 -7.42 23.64
CA GLN A 63 21.03 -8.76 23.78
C GLN A 63 21.19 -9.00 25.29
N PRO A 64 20.60 -10.07 25.87
CA PRO A 64 21.14 -10.54 27.13
C PRO A 64 22.61 -10.87 26.88
N LEU A 65 23.50 -10.32 27.70
CA LEU A 65 24.89 -10.75 27.74
C LEU A 65 24.88 -12.26 28.01
N SER A 66 25.03 -13.06 26.97
CA SER A 66 25.43 -14.46 27.11
C SER A 66 26.80 -14.42 27.75
N GLY A 67 26.83 -14.58 29.08
CA GLY A 67 28.01 -14.41 29.90
C GLY A 67 29.23 -15.09 29.30
N SER A 68 30.16 -14.26 28.82
CA SER A 68 31.57 -14.62 28.72
C SER A 68 32.09 -14.72 30.17
N GLY A 69 31.73 -15.82 30.83
CA GLY A 69 32.37 -16.27 32.06
C GLY A 69 33.75 -16.78 31.70
N ASN A 70 34.69 -15.85 31.53
CA ASN A 70 36.10 -16.15 31.53
C ASN A 70 36.44 -16.62 32.96
N SER A 71 36.30 -17.92 33.23
CA SER A 71 36.79 -18.56 34.46
C SER A 71 38.31 -18.47 34.46
N VAL A 72 38.79 -17.31 34.91
CA VAL A 72 40.18 -17.09 35.28
C VAL A 72 40.47 -18.02 36.46
N ARG A 73 41.48 -18.86 36.22
CA ARG A 73 42.17 -19.76 37.13
C ARG A 73 42.32 -19.19 38.54
N ASN A 74 42.08 -20.01 39.56
CA ASN A 74 43.01 -20.10 40.67
C ASN A 74 43.31 -21.57 40.96
N SER A 75 44.50 -22.00 40.54
CA SER A 75 45.17 -23.20 41.00
C SER A 75 45.78 -22.91 42.38
N SER A 76 45.18 -23.42 43.44
CA SER A 76 45.86 -23.63 44.73
C SER A 76 45.00 -24.49 45.67
N THR A 77 45.12 -25.81 45.55
CA THR A 77 45.39 -26.81 46.61
C THR A 77 45.54 -28.17 45.93
#